data_AF-A0A133V0Q3-F1
#
_entry.id   AF-A0A133V0Q3-F1
#
_cell.length_a   1.000
_cell.length_b   1.000
_cell.length_c   1.000
_cell.angle_alpha   90.00
_cell.angle_beta   90.00
_cell.angle_gamma   90.00
#
_symmetry.space_group_name_H-M   'P 1'
#
loop_
_entity.id
_entity.type
_entity.pdbx_description
1 polymer ?
#
loop_
_entity_poly.entity_id
_entity_poly.type
_entity_poly.pdbx_seq_one_letter_code
_entity_poly.pdbx_strand_id
1 'polypeptide(L)' 'MQTTIRGKIFPSEDQAEKLDELMQFQSARMRCSYNRLYEDKSKSRIEADLKENSPESIPDTAGADTIEPSSTMSPL' A
#
# COMPACT_ATOMS: atom_id res chain seq x y z
N MET A 1 -8.58 12.46 7.84
CA MET A 1 -7.72 13.60 8.22
C MET A 1 -7.38 14.36 6.95
N GLN A 2 -7.62 15.68 6.92
CA GLN A 2 -7.24 16.53 5.79
C GLN A 2 -5.81 17.03 6.01
N THR A 3 -4.92 16.83 5.05
CA THR A 3 -3.51 17.22 5.15
C THR A 3 -3.28 18.53 4.39
N THR A 4 -2.47 19.40 4.99
CA THR A 4 -2.06 20.67 4.37
C THR A 4 -0.54 20.69 4.22
N ILE A 5 -0.05 21.03 3.02
CA ILE A 5 1.37 21.24 2.74
C ILE A 5 1.60 22.72 2.47
N ARG A 6 2.49 23.36 3.24
CA ARG A 6 2.78 24.81 3.14
C ARG A 6 1.52 25.68 3.18
N GLY A 7 0.55 25.32 4.03
CA GLY A 7 -0.70 26.04 4.20
C GLY A 7 -1.74 25.85 3.10
N LYS A 8 -1.51 24.93 2.14
CA LYS A 8 -2.48 24.59 1.09
C LYS A 8 -3.00 23.16 1.31
N ILE A 9 -4.28 22.94 1.05
CA ILE A 9 -4.90 21.61 1.09
C ILE A 9 -4.18 20.73 0.05
N PHE A 10 -3.78 19.54 0.49
CA PHE A 10 -3.10 18.56 -0.35
C PHE A 10 -3.82 17.21 -0.31
N PRO A 11 -3.88 16.48 -1.44
CA PRO A 11 -3.70 17.01 -2.79
C PRO A 11 -4.78 18.04 -3.13
N SER A 12 -4.46 19.01 -3.99
CA SER A 12 -5.53 19.80 -4.61
C SER A 12 -6.40 18.89 -5.48
N GLU A 13 -7.61 19.31 -5.83
CA GLU A 13 -8.52 18.51 -6.67
C GLU A 13 -7.86 18.05 -7.98
N ASP A 14 -7.24 18.98 -8.71
CA ASP A 14 -6.46 18.67 -9.92
C ASP A 14 -5.30 17.69 -9.70
N GLN A 15 -4.70 17.68 -8.51
CA GLN A 15 -3.60 16.76 -8.18
C GLN A 15 -4.13 15.38 -7.85
N ALA A 16 -5.28 15.30 -7.19
CA ALA A 16 -5.96 14.04 -6.91
C ALA A 16 -6.44 13.38 -8.21
N GLU A 17 -7.04 14.16 -9.12
CA GLU A 17 -7.50 13.68 -10.43
C GLU A 17 -6.33 13.14 -11.27
N LYS A 18 -5.23 13.89 -11.37
CA LYS A 18 -4.03 13.43 -12.08
C LYS A 18 -3.42 12.16 -11.48
N LEU A 19 -3.41 12.05 -10.15
CA LEU A 19 -2.92 10.85 -9.50
C LEU A 19 -3.82 9.65 -9.83
N ASP A 20 -5.13 9.85 -9.84
CA ASP A 20 -6.09 8.80 -10.19
C ASP A 20 -5.91 8.32 -11.64
N GLU A 21 -5.77 9.24 -12.60
CA GLU A 21 -5.49 8.92 -14.00
C GLU A 21 -4.20 8.10 -14.16
N LEU A 22 -3.13 8.50 -13.47
CA LEU A 22 -1.85 7.78 -13.50
C LEU A 22 -1.98 6.37 -12.90
N MET A 23 -2.71 6.24 -11.79
CA MET A 23 -2.98 4.95 -11.16
C MET A 23 -3.82 4.05 -12.08
N GLN A 24 -4.82 4.61 -12.77
CA GLN A 24 -5.62 3.89 -13.75
C GLN A 24 -4.74 3.36 -14.89
N PHE A 25 -3.87 4.20 -15.46
CA PHE A 25 -2.95 3.80 -16.53
C PHE A 25 -1.98 2.70 -16.08
N GLN A 26 -1.38 2.86 -14.90
CA GLN A 26 -0.49 1.85 -14.32
C GLN A 26 -1.22 0.52 -14.11
N SER A 27 -2.44 0.56 -13.56
CA SER A 27 -3.24 -0.64 -13.34
C SER A 27 -3.62 -1.35 -14.64
N ALA A 28 -3.92 -0.60 -15.70
CA ALA A 28 -4.25 -1.15 -17.01
C ALA A 28 -3.02 -1.83 -17.62
N ARG A 29 -1.86 -1.17 -17.58
CA ARG A 29 -0.59 -1.73 -18.07
C ARG A 29 -0.19 -3.01 -17.33
N MET A 30 -0.35 -3.03 -16.00
CA MET A 30 -0.13 -4.20 -15.15
C MET A 30 -1.01 -5.38 -15.59
N ARG A 31 -2.32 -5.15 -15.75
CA ARG A 31 -3.28 -6.18 -16.20
C ARG A 31 -2.92 -6.73 -17.57
N CYS A 32 -2.61 -5.87 -18.54
CA CYS A 32 -2.19 -6.31 -19.87
C CYS A 32 -0.90 -7.14 -19.83
N SER A 33 0.09 -6.71 -19.05
CA SER A 33 1.35 -7.44 -18.89
C SER A 33 1.14 -8.80 -18.22
N TYR A 34 0.30 -8.85 -17.17
CA TYR A 34 -0.05 -10.10 -16.50
C TYR A 34 -0.74 -11.06 -17.47
N ASN A 35 -1.81 -10.59 -18.14
CA ASN A 35 -2.52 -11.40 -19.12
C ASN A 35 -1.57 -11.97 -20.18
N ARG A 36 -0.65 -11.15 -20.72
CA ARG A 36 0.34 -11.60 -21.72
C ARG A 36 1.35 -12.61 -21.17
N LEU A 37 1.81 -12.46 -19.92
CA LEU A 37 2.76 -13.38 -19.30
C LEU A 37 2.15 -14.75 -18.97
N TYR A 38 0.82 -14.79 -18.84
CA TYR A 38 0.07 -15.95 -18.37
C TYR A 38 -0.91 -16.51 -19.40
N GLU A 39 -0.98 -15.95 -20.61
CA GLU A 39 -1.92 -16.33 -21.68
C GLU A 39 -1.84 -17.83 -22.04
N ASP A 40 -0.63 -18.38 -22.06
CA ASP A 40 -0.37 -19.79 -22.40
C ASP A 40 -0.12 -20.68 -21.16
N LYS A 41 -0.23 -20.12 -19.94
CA LYS A 41 0.01 -20.87 -18.70
C LYS A 41 -1.28 -21.48 -18.18
N SER A 42 -1.24 -22.75 -17.78
CA SER A 42 -2.37 -23.38 -17.10
C SER A 42 -2.59 -22.73 -15.72
N LYS A 43 -3.86 -22.60 -15.30
CA LYS A 43 -4.25 -22.02 -14.00
C LYS A 43 -3.41 -22.56 -12.82
N SER A 44 -3.14 -23.87 -12.79
CA SER A 44 -2.31 -24.53 -11.78
C SER A 44 -0.86 -24.05 -11.74
N ARG A 45 -0.27 -23.73 -12.91
CA ARG A 45 1.08 -23.18 -13.02
C ARG A 45 1.13 -21.76 -12.46
N ILE A 46 0.11 -20.96 -12.75
CA ILE A 46 -0.03 -19.59 -12.24
C ILE A 46 -0.13 -19.59 -10.71
N GLU A 47 -0.96 -20.45 -10.14
CA GLU A 47 -1.16 -20.55 -8.70
C GLU A 47 0.11 -21.02 -7.96
N ALA A 48 0.88 -21.94 -8.56
CA ALA A 48 2.17 -22.37 -8.03
C ALA A 48 3.20 -21.22 -8.05
N ASP A 49 3.36 -20.54 -9.20
CA ASP A 49 4.28 -19.40 -9.35
C ASP A 49 3.91 -18.28 -8.35
N LEU A 50 2.62 -18.02 -8.11
CA LEU A 50 2.15 -16.97 -7.19
C LEU A 50 2.44 -17.32 -5.72
N LYS A 51 2.31 -18.59 -5.36
CA LYS A 51 2.57 -19.08 -4.01
C LYS A 51 4.06 -19.11 -3.68
N GLU A 52 4.91 -19.36 -4.68
CA GLU A 52 6.37 -19.34 -4.54
C GLU A 52 6.91 -17.90 -4.44
N ASN A 53 6.30 -16.96 -5.16
CA ASN A 53 6.76 -15.56 -5.23
C ASN A 53 5.96 -14.59 -4.36
N SER A 54 5.01 -15.06 -3.56
CA SER A 54 4.32 -14.17 -2.61
C SER A 54 5.34 -13.70 -1.58
N PRO A 55 5.53 -12.37 -1.39
CA PRO A 55 6.35 -11.90 -0.29
C PRO A 55 5.72 -12.42 1.00
N GLU A 56 6.44 -13.29 1.70
CA GLU A 56 6.00 -13.81 2.99
C GLU A 56 5.60 -12.65 3.91
N SER A 57 4.43 -12.84 4.54
CA SER A 57 3.74 -11.98 5.49
C SER A 57 4.53 -10.77 6.01
N ILE A 58 4.04 -9.56 5.72
CA ILE A 58 4.22 -8.47 6.68
C ILE A 58 3.46 -8.92 7.94
N PRO A 59 4.10 -9.10 9.10
CA PRO A 59 3.38 -9.49 10.30
C PRO A 59 2.33 -8.43 10.63
N ASP A 60 1.08 -8.87 10.83
CA ASP A 60 0.00 -8.10 11.42
C ASP A 60 0.42 -7.65 12.83
N THR A 61 1.18 -6.57 12.94
CA THR A 61 1.35 -5.91 14.24
C THR A 61 0.14 -5.01 14.45
N ALA A 62 -0.98 -5.64 14.79
CA ALA A 62 -2.02 -5.01 15.59
C ALA A 62 -1.47 -4.81 17.01
N GLY A 63 -0.59 -3.84 17.19
CA GLY A 63 -0.10 -3.39 18.48
C GLY A 63 -0.87 -2.15 18.88
N ALA A 64 -1.96 -2.35 19.62
CA ALA A 64 -2.73 -1.29 20.24
C ALA A 64 -1.83 -0.36 21.07
N ASP A 65 -2.22 0.91 21.12
CA ASP A 65 -1.68 1.94 21.98
C ASP A 65 -1.47 1.44 23.42
N THR A 66 -0.25 1.56 23.92
CA THR A 66 0.00 1.78 25.35
C THR A 66 1.14 2.77 25.46
N ILE A 67 0.79 4.05 25.36
CA ILE A 67 1.64 5.13 25.87
C ILE A 67 1.52 5.05 27.39
N GLU A 68 2.45 4.37 28.04
CA GLU A 68 2.70 4.58 29.47
C GLU A 68 3.14 6.03 29.66
N PRO A 69 2.43 6.87 30.44
CA PRO A 69 2.92 8.19 30.75
C PRO A 69 4.11 8.06 31.70
N SER A 70 5.28 8.44 31.18
CA SER A 70 6.44 8.89 31.94
C SER A 70 6.00 9.73 33.15
N SER A 71 6.16 9.18 34.36
CA SER A 71 6.01 9.95 35.59
C SER A 71 7.38 10.10 36.25
N THR A 72 7.82 11.35 36.21
CA THR A 72 8.99 11.96 36.82
C THR A 72 9.14 11.71 38.33
N MET A 73 10.40 11.66 38.77
CA MET A 73 10.96 11.70 40.13
C MET A 73 10.09 12.32 41.24
N SER A 74 10.26 11.80 42.47
CA SER A 74 10.65 12.61 43.65
C SER A 74 11.15 11.75 44.83
N PRO A 75 11.92 12.36 45.77
CA PRO A 75 13.00 11.70 46.51
C PRO A 75 12.63 11.33 47.96
N LEU A 76 13.50 10.53 48.59
CA LEU A 76 13.82 10.58 50.02
C LEU A 76 15.28 10.13 50.23
#